data_AF-A0A4R7LP22-F1
#
_entry.id   AF-A0A4R7LP22-F1
#
_cell.length_a   1.000
_cell.length_b   1.000
_cell.length_c   1.000
_cell.angle_alpha   90.00
_cell.angle_beta   90.00
_cell.angle_gamma   90.00
#
_symmetry.space_group_name_H-M   'P 1'
#
loop_
_entity.id
_entity.type
_entity.pdbx_description
1 polymer ?
#
loop_
_entity_poly.entity_id
_entity_poly.type
_entity_poly.pdbx_seq_one_letter_code
_entity_poly.pdbx_strand_id
1 'polypeptide(L)'
;MLRLAVALILSGTPASADAWGDKKCELYRAAFEDARVMLGSDGISDSFTDGNARFIASGCTEQIRLCPQSVKELELADMLTVMTMSEGMASTFVPFGCP
;
A
#
# COMPACT_ATOMS: atom_id res chain seq x y z
N MET A 1 -38.51 -6.84 35.80
CA MET A 1 -37.69 -5.96 34.95
C MET A 1 -36.24 -6.38 35.10
N LEU A 2 -35.70 -7.22 34.21
CA LEU A 2 -34.28 -7.57 34.23
C LEU A 2 -33.77 -7.49 32.78
N ARG A 3 -33.05 -6.41 32.47
CA ARG A 3 -32.45 -6.18 31.16
C ARG A 3 -31.15 -6.98 31.10
N LEU A 4 -31.12 -8.06 30.31
CA LEU A 4 -29.87 -8.69 29.91
C LEU A 4 -29.15 -7.73 28.95
N ALA A 5 -28.03 -7.16 29.40
CA ALA A 5 -27.07 -6.50 28.52
C ALA A 5 -26.17 -7.58 27.91
N VAL A 6 -26.38 -7.91 26.64
CA VAL A 6 -25.46 -8.74 25.87
C VAL A 6 -24.28 -7.87 25.46
N ALA A 7 -23.13 -8.06 26.09
CA ALA A 7 -21.88 -7.48 25.63
C ALA A 7 -21.39 -8.28 24.42
N LEU A 8 -21.46 -7.70 23.21
CA LEU A 8 -20.74 -8.23 22.05
C LEU A 8 -19.24 -7.96 22.26
N ILE A 9 -18.51 -8.97 22.70
CA ILE A 9 -17.04 -8.94 22.70
C ILE A 9 -16.60 -9.30 21.27
N LEU A 10 -16.26 -8.28 20.47
CA LEU A 10 -15.70 -8.48 19.13
C LEU A 10 -14.23 -8.93 19.25
N SER A 11 -14.03 -10.24 19.43
CA SER A 11 -12.68 -10.83 19.43
C SER A 11 -12.24 -11.04 17.99
N GLY A 12 -11.55 -10.06 17.39
CA GLY A 12 -10.84 -10.26 16.12
C GLY A 12 -9.61 -11.14 16.36
N THR A 13 -9.58 -12.35 15.79
CA THR A 13 -8.41 -13.25 15.88
C THR A 13 -7.23 -12.72 15.05
N PRO A 14 -5.99 -12.78 15.57
CA PRO A 14 -4.79 -12.21 14.92
C PRO A 14 -4.53 -12.77 13.51
N ALA A 15 -4.87 -14.04 13.26
CA ALA A 15 -4.75 -14.67 11.94
C ALA A 15 -5.49 -13.92 10.81
N SER A 16 -6.56 -13.18 11.13
CA SER A 16 -7.30 -12.39 10.14
C SER A 16 -6.62 -11.05 9.82
N ALA A 17 -5.86 -10.48 10.75
CA ALA A 17 -5.14 -9.23 10.53
C ALA A 17 -3.91 -9.47 9.66
N ASP A 18 -3.21 -10.58 9.90
CA ASP A 18 -2.05 -11.00 9.11
C ASP A 18 -2.45 -11.30 7.65
N ALA A 19 -3.53 -12.06 7.45
CA ALA A 19 -4.04 -12.37 6.11
C ALA A 19 -4.47 -11.13 5.30
N TRP A 20 -5.02 -10.11 5.97
CA TRP A 20 -5.33 -8.84 5.31
C TRP A 20 -4.08 -8.03 4.99
N GLY A 21 -3.07 -8.04 5.87
CA GLY A 21 -1.76 -7.47 5.60
C GLY A 21 -1.12 -8.03 4.33
N ASP A 22 -1.08 -9.36 4.23
CA ASP A 22 -0.56 -10.07 3.06
C ASP A 22 -1.33 -9.70 1.79
N LYS A 23 -2.68 -9.72 1.88
CA LYS A 23 -3.53 -9.36 0.74
C LYS A 23 -3.27 -7.94 0.25
N LYS A 24 -3.10 -6.97 1.14
CA LYS A 24 -2.76 -5.58 0.76
C LYS A 24 -1.44 -5.50 0.02
N CYS A 25 -0.44 -6.28 0.42
CA CYS A 25 0.85 -6.27 -0.26
C CYS A 25 0.77 -6.90 -1.66
N GLU A 26 -0.03 -7.94 -1.84
CA GLU A 26 -0.34 -8.49 -3.17
C GLU A 26 -1.04 -7.47 -4.07
N LEU A 27 -2.04 -6.75 -3.55
CA LEU A 27 -2.77 -5.71 -4.27
C LEU A 27 -1.84 -4.56 -4.68
N TYR A 28 -0.97 -4.11 -3.77
CA TYR A 28 0.02 -3.09 -4.08
C TYR A 28 1.02 -3.55 -5.15
N ARG A 29 1.51 -4.81 -5.09
CA ARG A 29 2.39 -5.38 -6.11
C ARG A 29 1.72 -5.38 -7.49
N ALA A 30 0.46 -5.83 -7.57
CA ALA A 30 -0.29 -5.82 -8.81
C ALA A 30 -0.46 -4.39 -9.35
N ALA A 31 -0.86 -3.45 -8.47
CA ALA A 31 -1.00 -2.05 -8.83
C ALA A 31 0.31 -1.44 -9.35
N PHE A 32 1.46 -1.78 -8.75
CA PHE A 32 2.76 -1.30 -9.18
C PHE A 32 3.14 -1.79 -10.59
N GLU A 33 2.93 -3.08 -10.89
CA GLU A 33 3.21 -3.62 -12.22
C GLU A 33 2.28 -3.01 -13.28
N ASP A 34 0.98 -2.97 -13.00
CA ASP A 34 -0.01 -2.36 -13.90
C ASP A 34 0.30 -0.88 -14.13
N ALA A 35 0.68 -0.17 -13.08
CA ALA A 35 1.01 1.25 -13.14
C ALA A 35 2.21 1.54 -14.05
N ARG A 36 3.27 0.72 -13.96
CA ARG A 36 4.46 0.85 -14.80
C ARG A 36 4.15 0.57 -16.26
N VAL A 37 3.27 -0.39 -16.54
CA VAL A 37 2.82 -0.67 -17.91
C VAL A 37 2.01 0.51 -18.48
N MET A 38 1.12 1.10 -17.70
CA MET A 38 0.29 2.23 -18.13
C MET A 38 1.10 3.52 -18.33
N LEU A 39 2.04 3.82 -17.43
CA LEU A 39 2.80 5.08 -17.45
C LEU A 39 4.04 5.06 -18.34
N GLY A 40 4.60 3.87 -18.60
CA GLY A 40 5.92 3.70 -19.19
C GLY A 40 7.06 3.97 -18.18
N SER A 41 8.30 3.76 -18.59
CA SER A 41 9.49 3.90 -17.72
C SER A 41 10.20 5.25 -17.83
N ASP A 42 9.91 6.05 -18.86
CA ASP A 42 10.68 7.26 -19.16
C ASP A 42 10.49 8.32 -18.07
N GLY A 43 11.59 8.74 -17.44
CA GLY A 43 11.59 9.72 -16.36
C GLY A 43 11.35 9.14 -14.97
N ILE A 44 11.28 7.82 -14.82
CA ILE A 44 11.25 7.12 -13.53
C ILE A 44 12.66 6.59 -13.25
N SER A 45 13.25 6.96 -12.11
CA SER A 45 14.59 6.48 -11.75
C SER A 45 14.60 5.03 -11.29
N ASP A 46 15.74 4.37 -11.46
CA ASP A 46 15.98 3.04 -10.89
C ASP A 46 15.86 3.09 -9.37
N SER A 47 16.33 4.15 -8.72
CA SER A 47 16.22 4.33 -7.27
C SER A 47 14.76 4.33 -6.79
N PHE A 48 13.85 4.97 -7.52
CA PHE A 48 12.43 4.96 -7.17
C PHE A 48 11.82 3.57 -7.41
N THR A 49 12.15 2.93 -8.53
CA THR A 49 11.71 1.56 -8.84
C THR A 49 12.19 0.55 -7.79
N ASP A 50 13.47 0.58 -7.43
CA ASP A 50 14.09 -0.28 -6.43
C ASP A 50 13.52 -0.04 -5.03
N GLY A 51 13.17 1.21 -4.71
CA GLY A 51 12.49 1.55 -3.46
C GLY A 51 11.13 0.86 -3.34
N ASN A 52 10.32 0.88 -4.41
CA ASN A 52 9.03 0.19 -4.45
C ASN A 52 9.24 -1.34 -4.40
N ALA A 53 10.21 -1.87 -5.14
CA ALA A 53 10.56 -3.29 -5.11
C ALA A 53 11.01 -3.77 -3.72
N ARG A 54 11.79 -2.95 -3.01
CA ARG A 54 12.22 -3.20 -1.63
C ARG A 54 11.05 -3.21 -0.65
N PHE A 55 10.13 -2.27 -0.79
CA PHE A 55 8.89 -2.26 0.01
C PHE A 55 8.09 -3.54 -0.21
N ILE A 56 7.89 -3.96 -1.47
CA ILE A 56 7.20 -5.21 -1.82
C ILE A 56 7.93 -6.43 -1.25
N ALA A 57 9.26 -6.48 -1.34
CA ALA A 57 10.07 -7.57 -0.83
C ALA A 57 10.01 -7.70 0.70
N SER A 58 9.75 -6.61 1.41
CA SER A 58 9.53 -6.60 2.87
C SER A 58 8.16 -7.12 3.31
N GLY A 59 7.31 -7.55 2.38
CA GLY A 59 5.89 -7.81 2.66
C GLY A 59 5.10 -6.53 2.92
N CYS A 60 5.57 -5.38 2.40
CA CYS A 60 4.94 -4.07 2.58
C CYS A 60 4.83 -3.65 4.06
N THR A 61 5.78 -4.07 4.89
CA THR A 61 5.81 -3.80 6.34
C THR A 61 6.88 -2.78 6.73
N GLU A 62 7.84 -2.54 5.85
CA GLU A 62 8.95 -1.64 6.15
C GLU A 62 8.51 -0.18 6.22
N GLN A 63 8.96 0.53 7.26
CA GLN A 63 8.67 1.94 7.48
C GLN A 63 9.65 2.82 6.68
N ILE A 64 9.39 2.95 5.38
CA ILE A 64 10.20 3.75 4.45
C ILE A 64 9.43 4.96 3.94
N ARG A 65 10.16 5.95 3.44
CA ARG A 65 9.63 7.17 2.84
C ARG A 65 10.26 7.36 1.46
N LEU A 66 9.57 6.90 0.44
CA LEU A 66 9.93 7.09 -0.96
C LEU A 66 9.43 8.46 -1.40
N CYS A 67 10.36 9.41 -1.57
CA CYS A 67 10.05 10.74 -2.07
C CYS A 67 10.25 10.79 -3.59
N PRO A 68 9.19 10.99 -4.39
CA PRO A 68 9.34 11.23 -5.82
C PRO A 68 10.26 12.42 -6.11
N GLN A 69 11.21 12.25 -7.03
CA GLN A 69 12.20 13.25 -7.46
C GLN A 69 11.94 13.78 -8.88
N SER A 70 10.98 13.19 -9.61
CA SER A 70 10.57 13.63 -10.94
C SER A 70 9.05 13.77 -11.04
N VAL A 71 8.59 14.49 -12.07
CA VAL A 71 7.15 14.60 -12.39
C VAL A 71 6.56 13.22 -12.68
N LYS A 72 7.31 12.33 -13.34
CA LYS A 72 6.84 10.98 -13.67
C LYS A 72 6.76 10.07 -12.45
N GLU A 73 7.70 10.20 -11.53
CA GLU A 73 7.66 9.47 -10.25
C GLU A 73 6.49 9.95 -9.39
N LEU A 74 6.18 11.25 -9.41
CA LEU A 74 5.03 11.80 -8.71
C LEU A 74 3.72 11.26 -9.30
N GLU A 75 3.61 11.24 -10.64
CA GLU A 75 2.46 10.66 -11.34
C GLU A 75 2.27 9.17 -10.99
N LEU A 76 3.37 8.40 -10.92
CA LEU A 76 3.33 7.01 -10.48
C LEU A 76 2.88 6.88 -9.01
N ALA A 77 3.40 7.72 -8.11
CA ALA A 77 3.02 7.71 -6.70
C ALA A 77 1.52 8.05 -6.49
N ASP A 78 1.02 9.05 -7.21
CA ASP A 78 -0.38 9.46 -7.17
C ASP A 78 -1.29 8.34 -7.70
N MET A 79 -0.91 7.71 -8.81
CA MET A 79 -1.69 6.63 -9.40
C MET A 79 -1.75 5.41 -8.46
N LEU A 80 -0.62 5.02 -7.86
CA LEU A 80 -0.57 3.95 -6.88
C LEU A 80 -1.42 4.24 -5.64
N THR A 81 -1.43 5.50 -5.19
CA THR A 81 -2.28 5.94 -4.08
C THR A 81 -3.75 5.74 -4.43
N VAL A 82 -4.20 6.18 -5.61
CA VAL A 82 -5.60 6.04 -6.05
C VAL A 82 -5.99 4.58 -6.30
N MET A 83 -5.12 3.81 -6.95
CA MET A 83 -5.37 2.38 -7.22
C MET A 83 -5.54 1.59 -5.91
N THR A 84 -4.65 1.78 -4.95
CA THR A 84 -4.76 1.08 -3.65
C THR A 84 -5.95 1.55 -2.82
N MET A 85 -6.30 2.84 -2.85
CA MET A 85 -7.54 3.32 -2.23
C MET A 85 -8.79 2.66 -2.82
N SER A 86 -8.79 2.38 -4.13
CA SER A 86 -9.90 1.71 -4.82
C SER A 86 -10.06 0.25 -4.37
N GLU A 87 -8.98 -0.37 -3.92
CA GLU A 87 -8.96 -1.71 -3.31
C GLU A 87 -9.33 -1.72 -1.81
N GLY A 88 -9.80 -0.58 -1.28
CA GLY A 88 -10.18 -0.45 0.13
C GLY A 88 -9.00 -0.34 1.10
N MET A 89 -7.81 0.00 0.59
CA MET A 89 -6.61 0.24 1.40
C MET A 89 -6.59 1.68 1.92
N ALA A 90 -6.08 1.90 3.13
CA ALA A 90 -5.90 3.25 3.66
C ALA A 90 -4.74 3.97 2.96
N SER A 91 -4.86 5.29 2.75
CA SER A 91 -3.82 6.10 2.10
C SER A 91 -2.47 6.13 2.84
N THR A 92 -2.45 5.77 4.12
CA THR A 92 -1.21 5.64 4.92
C THR A 92 -0.48 4.32 4.69
N PHE A 93 -1.01 3.42 3.85
CA PHE A 93 -0.36 2.15 3.51
C PHE A 93 0.81 2.32 2.54
N VAL A 94 0.68 3.23 1.56
CA VAL A 94 1.71 3.40 0.52
C VAL A 94 2.98 4.02 1.10
N PRO A 95 4.18 3.69 0.57
CA PRO A 95 5.46 4.09 1.15
C PRO A 95 5.87 5.52 0.80
N PHE A 96 4.95 6.38 0.34
CA PHE A 96 5.30 7.67 -0.23
C PHE A 96 5.39 8.78 0.82
N GLY A 97 6.42 9.62 0.69
CA GLY A 97 6.49 10.88 1.41
C GLY A 97 7.89 11.47 1.39
N CYS A 98 7.95 12.79 1.50
CA CYS A 98 9.18 13.59 1.45
C CYS A 98 9.56 14.15 2.83
N PRO A 99 10.83 14.48 3.08
CA PRO A 99 11.29 15.15 4.30
C PRO A 99 10.69 16.56 4.45
#